data_AF-A0A6B3FMV2-F1
#
_entry.id   AF-A0A6B3FMV2-F1
#
_cell.length_a   1.000
_cell.length_b   1.000
_cell.length_c   1.000
_cell.angle_alpha   90.00
_cell.angle_beta   90.00
_cell.angle_gamma   90.00
#
_symmetry.space_group_name_H-M   'P 1'
#
loop_
_entity.id
_entity.type
_entity.pdbx_description
1 polymer ?
#
loop_
_entity_poly.entity_id
_entity_poly.type
_entity_poly.pdbx_seq_one_letter_code
_entity_poly.pdbx_strand_id
1 'polypeptide(L)'
;QYLAGELLTGVSAVSETFVRERPLLAGASAGLSGSADTVERGEVTVDDAAIFTGRLASGALASFEATRMAAGRKNALRLEINGELGSLAFDLERLNELSFHDHTEPAATAGFRRILVTEPEHPYLEAWWPPGHGLG
;
A
#
# COMPACT_ATOMS: atom_id res chain seq x y z
N GLN A 1 7.23 8.86 4.25
CA GLN A 1 7.44 10.03 5.12
C GLN A 1 7.23 9.68 6.59
N TYR A 2 6.01 9.33 7.04
CA TYR A 2 5.77 8.91 8.43
C TYR A 2 6.74 7.83 8.92
N LEU A 3 6.84 6.71 8.20
CA LEU A 3 7.72 5.60 8.59
C LEU A 3 9.22 5.93 8.56
N ALA A 4 9.64 6.78 7.62
CA ALA A 4 11.04 7.19 7.50
C ALA A 4 11.39 8.38 8.43
N GLY A 5 10.40 9.02 9.05
CA GLY A 5 10.59 10.24 9.84
C GLY A 5 11.04 11.48 9.05
N GLU A 6 10.96 11.45 7.73
CA GLU A 6 11.50 12.50 6.86
C GLU A 6 10.68 12.75 5.59
N LEU A 7 10.92 13.91 4.97
CA LEU A 7 10.19 14.37 3.78
C LEU A 7 10.87 13.95 2.48
N LEU A 8 10.07 13.81 1.42
CA LEU A 8 10.57 13.78 0.05
C LEU A 8 11.12 15.16 -0.33
N THR A 9 12.30 15.20 -0.95
CA THR A 9 12.96 16.42 -1.44
C THR A 9 12.74 16.65 -2.93
N GLY A 10 12.32 15.62 -3.66
CA GLY A 10 11.99 15.72 -5.08
C GLY A 10 11.40 14.41 -5.60
N VAL A 11 10.65 14.51 -6.69
CA VAL A 11 10.00 13.37 -7.36
C VAL A 11 10.13 13.46 -8.87
N SER A 12 10.08 12.30 -9.53
CA SER A 12 9.86 12.16 -10.97
C SER A 12 8.70 11.18 -11.16
N ALA A 13 7.66 11.59 -11.88
CA ALA A 13 6.39 10.88 -11.92
C ALA A 13 5.85 10.71 -13.35
N VAL A 14 5.09 9.63 -13.53
CA VAL A 14 4.24 9.37 -14.69
C VAL A 14 2.85 8.96 -14.19
N SER A 15 1.81 9.53 -14.79
CA SER A 15 0.42 9.16 -14.54
C SER A 15 -0.25 8.71 -15.84
N GLU A 16 -1.23 7.82 -15.76
CA GLU A 16 -1.93 7.29 -16.93
C GLU A 16 -3.43 7.10 -16.67
N THR A 17 -4.25 7.36 -17.69
CA THR A 17 -5.67 7.04 -17.75
C THR A 17 -5.89 5.97 -18.82
N PHE A 18 -5.99 4.72 -18.39
CA PHE A 18 -6.13 3.58 -19.30
C PHE A 18 -7.56 3.48 -19.85
N VAL A 19 -8.56 3.66 -18.98
CA VAL A 19 -9.98 3.67 -19.34
C VAL A 19 -10.45 5.12 -19.46
N ARG A 20 -10.40 5.65 -20.68
CA ARG A 20 -10.69 7.07 -20.96
C ARG A 20 -12.17 7.43 -20.94
N GLU A 21 -13.06 6.46 -21.02
CA GLU A 21 -14.51 6.68 -20.95
C GLU A 21 -15.20 5.57 -20.16
N ARG A 22 -16.18 5.94 -19.33
CA ARG A 22 -16.99 4.99 -18.54
C ARG A 22 -18.49 5.26 -18.76
N PRO A 23 -19.35 4.23 -18.68
CA PRO A 23 -20.79 4.44 -18.71
C PRO A 23 -21.23 5.44 -17.64
N LEU A 24 -22.17 6.31 -17.99
CA LEU A 24 -22.81 7.17 -17.00
C LEU A 24 -23.70 6.35 -16.06
N LEU A 25 -24.12 6.97 -14.97
CA LEU A 25 -25.08 6.36 -14.05
C LEU A 25 -26.48 6.33 -14.69
N ALA A 26 -27.09 5.16 -14.75
CA ALA A 26 -28.50 5.01 -15.05
C ALA A 26 -29.33 5.42 -13.83
N GLY A 27 -29.67 6.71 -13.75
CA GLY A 27 -30.46 7.29 -12.66
C GLY A 27 -29.65 7.66 -11.42
N ALA A 28 -30.33 7.77 -10.27
CA ALA A 28 -29.70 8.17 -9.01
C ALA A 28 -28.91 7.01 -8.38
N SER A 29 -27.72 7.30 -7.84
CA SER A 29 -26.97 6.34 -7.02
C SER A 29 -27.39 6.40 -5.56
N ALA A 30 -27.23 5.27 -4.85
CA ALA A 30 -27.32 5.20 -3.40
C ALA A 30 -26.04 4.56 -2.86
N GLY A 31 -25.22 5.37 -2.16
CA GLY A 31 -23.93 4.93 -1.62
C GLY A 31 -22.93 4.53 -2.72
N LEU A 32 -22.22 3.42 -2.51
CA LEU A 32 -21.20 2.88 -3.42
C LEU A 32 -21.80 2.00 -4.54
N SER A 33 -23.11 2.08 -4.77
CA SER A 33 -23.82 1.26 -5.76
C SER A 33 -24.50 2.12 -6.83
N GLY A 34 -24.57 1.59 -8.05
CA GLY A 34 -25.21 2.23 -9.19
C GLY A 34 -25.33 1.29 -10.37
N SER A 35 -26.33 1.53 -11.23
CA SER A 35 -26.47 0.84 -12.50
C SER A 35 -25.81 1.66 -13.60
N ALA A 36 -25.13 0.99 -14.52
CA ALA A 36 -24.54 1.63 -15.69
C ALA A 36 -25.62 1.94 -16.73
N ASP A 37 -25.56 3.12 -17.34
CA ASP A 37 -26.26 3.41 -18.58
C ASP A 37 -25.69 2.52 -19.70
N THR A 38 -26.52 2.10 -20.64
CA THR A 38 -26.11 1.19 -21.72
C THR A 38 -25.64 1.92 -22.97
N VAL A 39 -25.87 3.23 -23.06
CA VAL A 39 -25.60 4.05 -24.25
C VAL A 39 -24.72 5.24 -23.89
N GLU A 40 -25.06 6.02 -22.86
CA GLU A 40 -24.32 7.23 -22.53
C GLU A 40 -23.02 6.92 -21.77
N ARG A 41 -21.93 7.52 -22.24
CA ARG A 41 -20.60 7.43 -21.63
C ARG A 41 -20.07 8.82 -21.33
N GLY A 42 -19.31 8.94 -20.24
CA GLY A 42 -18.60 10.14 -19.85
C GLY A 42 -17.09 9.94 -19.94
N GLU A 43 -16.38 11.03 -20.21
CA GLU A 43 -14.92 11.10 -20.16
C GLU A 43 -14.41 10.91 -18.73
N VAL A 44 -13.32 10.16 -18.59
CA VAL A 44 -12.58 10.02 -17.34
C VAL A 44 -11.48 11.08 -17.31
N THR A 45 -11.58 12.00 -16.35
CA THR A 45 -10.70 13.18 -16.23
C THR A 45 -9.60 13.02 -15.17
N VAL A 46 -9.43 11.81 -14.64
CA VAL A 46 -8.44 11.49 -13.61
C VAL A 46 -7.57 10.31 -14.04
N ASP A 47 -6.44 10.14 -13.37
CA ASP A 47 -5.56 9.00 -13.53
C ASP A 47 -6.19 7.70 -12.99
N ASP A 48 -5.91 6.60 -13.70
CA ASP A 48 -6.13 5.25 -13.23
C ASP A 48 -4.89 4.71 -12.49
N ALA A 49 -3.69 5.22 -12.82
CA ALA A 49 -2.45 4.89 -12.15
C ALA A 49 -1.46 6.06 -12.10
N ALA A 50 -0.66 6.07 -11.03
CA ALA A 50 0.49 6.94 -10.88
C ALA A 50 1.70 6.12 -10.40
N ILE A 51 2.83 6.28 -11.10
CA ILE A 51 4.12 5.67 -10.75
C ILE A 51 5.12 6.80 -10.60
N PHE A 52 5.82 6.85 -9.47
CA PHE A 52 6.84 7.86 -9.27
C PHE A 52 8.01 7.36 -8.45
N THR A 53 9.18 7.92 -8.74
CA THR A 53 10.37 7.79 -7.90
C THR A 53 10.59 9.08 -7.16
N GLY A 54 11.28 9.00 -6.03
CA GLY A 54 11.62 10.16 -5.23
C GLY A 54 12.89 9.98 -4.43
N ARG A 55 13.32 11.08 -3.82
CA ARG A 55 14.46 11.12 -2.91
C ARG A 55 13.99 11.68 -1.58
N LEU A 56 14.37 11.05 -0.47
CA LEU A 56 14.15 11.58 0.88
C LEU A 56 15.24 12.59 1.26
N ALA A 57 15.06 13.33 2.36
CA ALA A 57 16.03 14.32 2.82
C ALA A 57 17.41 13.73 3.16
N SER A 58 17.44 12.49 3.64
CA SER A 58 18.62 11.65 3.88
C SER A 58 19.37 11.25 2.61
N GLY A 59 18.75 11.43 1.44
CA GLY A 59 19.26 10.94 0.16
C GLY A 59 18.78 9.54 -0.21
N ALA A 60 18.06 8.84 0.68
CA ALA A 60 17.45 7.54 0.39
C ALA A 60 16.51 7.61 -0.83
N LEU A 61 16.54 6.55 -1.64
CA LEU A 61 15.68 6.41 -2.81
C LEU A 61 14.34 5.81 -2.41
N ALA A 62 13.28 6.26 -3.07
CA ALA A 62 11.96 5.71 -2.89
C ALA A 62 11.26 5.52 -4.25
N SER A 63 10.46 4.46 -4.34
CA SER A 63 9.60 4.17 -5.50
C SER A 63 8.18 3.91 -5.02
N PHE A 64 7.22 4.45 -5.75
CA PHE A 64 5.81 4.40 -5.41
C PHE A 64 4.99 4.04 -6.65
N GLU A 65 3.96 3.23 -6.43
CA GLU A 65 2.95 2.88 -7.41
C GLU A 65 1.58 2.86 -6.73
N ALA A 66 0.62 3.54 -7.34
CA ALA A 66 -0.79 3.43 -6.99
C ALA A 66 -1.59 3.22 -8.27
N THR A 67 -2.47 2.22 -8.28
CA THR A 67 -3.25 1.87 -9.48
C THR A 67 -4.59 1.25 -9.12
N ARG A 68 -5.61 1.61 -9.91
CA ARG A 68 -6.95 0.98 -9.89
C ARG A 68 -7.03 -0.23 -10.84
N MET A 69 -5.95 -0.51 -11.57
CA MET A 69 -5.92 -1.49 -12.67
C MET A 69 -5.19 -2.79 -12.31
N ALA A 70 -4.74 -2.96 -11.07
CA ALA A 70 -4.10 -4.19 -10.59
C ALA A 70 -5.15 -5.28 -10.29
N ALA A 71 -5.64 -5.95 -11.33
CA ALA A 71 -6.65 -7.01 -11.21
C ALA A 71 -6.22 -8.09 -10.19
N GLY A 72 -7.14 -8.44 -9.30
CA GLY A 72 -6.92 -9.41 -8.22
C GLY A 72 -6.52 -8.77 -6.89
N ARG A 73 -5.88 -7.60 -6.89
CA ARG A 73 -5.60 -6.84 -5.67
C ARG A 73 -6.86 -6.11 -5.20
N LYS A 74 -7.19 -6.28 -3.92
CA LYS A 74 -8.38 -5.69 -3.30
C LYS A 74 -8.01 -4.47 -2.49
N ASN A 75 -6.99 -4.60 -1.63
CA ASN A 75 -6.51 -3.50 -0.80
C ASN A 75 -5.03 -3.67 -0.44
N ALA A 76 -4.21 -4.08 -1.41
CA ALA A 76 -2.79 -4.38 -1.24
C ALA A 76 -1.91 -3.12 -1.09
N LEU A 77 -2.08 -2.40 0.02
CA LEU A 77 -1.12 -1.40 0.46
C LEU A 77 0.15 -2.11 0.92
N ARG A 78 1.15 -2.12 0.04
CA ARG A 78 2.44 -2.78 0.27
C ARG A 78 3.53 -1.74 0.46
N LEU A 79 4.41 -1.99 1.42
CA LEU A 79 5.60 -1.16 1.66
C LEU A 79 6.78 -2.04 2.03
N GLU A 80 7.97 -1.58 1.65
CA GLU A 80 9.23 -2.17 2.05
C GLU A 80 10.23 -1.04 2.37
N ILE A 81 11.00 -1.21 3.45
CA ILE A 81 12.06 -0.29 3.86
C ILE A 81 13.32 -1.12 4.05
N ASN A 82 14.39 -0.71 3.37
CA ASN A 82 15.68 -1.38 3.39
C ASN A 82 16.72 -0.40 3.93
N GLY A 83 17.31 -0.74 5.06
CA GLY A 83 18.38 0.01 5.70
C GLY A 83 19.64 -0.85 5.87
N GLU A 84 20.68 -0.24 6.43
CA GLU A 84 21.98 -0.92 6.58
C GLU A 84 21.95 -2.09 7.58
N LEU A 85 21.05 -2.05 8.57
CA LEU A 85 20.94 -3.07 9.63
C LEU A 85 19.74 -4.01 9.45
N GLY A 86 18.85 -3.75 8.51
CA GLY A 86 17.59 -4.48 8.46
C GLY A 86 16.69 -4.10 7.30
N SER A 87 15.75 -5.00 7.03
CA SER A 87 14.66 -4.76 6.10
C SER A 87 13.32 -5.08 6.75
N LEU A 88 12.30 -4.29 6.42
CA LEU A 88 10.92 -4.49 6.84
C LEU A 88 10.02 -4.48 5.62
N ALA A 89 9.07 -5.41 5.54
CA ALA A 89 8.02 -5.41 4.53
C ALA A 89 6.65 -5.69 5.15
N PHE A 90 5.62 -5.03 4.60
CA PHE A 90 4.24 -5.12 5.05
C PHE A 90 3.29 -5.16 3.86
N ASP A 91 2.18 -5.89 4.01
CA ASP A 91 1.07 -5.96 3.06
C ASP A 91 -0.25 -5.87 3.84
N LEU A 92 -1.08 -4.88 3.52
CA LEU A 92 -2.38 -4.70 4.18
C LEU A 92 -3.36 -5.87 3.94
N GLU A 93 -3.21 -6.64 2.86
CA GLU A 93 -3.98 -7.89 2.67
C GLU A 93 -3.57 -8.97 3.68
N ARG A 94 -2.45 -8.79 4.39
CA ARG A 94 -2.01 -9.55 5.56
C ARG A 94 -1.73 -8.61 6.74
N LEU A 95 -2.73 -7.79 7.09
CA LEU A 95 -2.67 -6.72 8.09
C LEU A 95 -1.92 -7.08 9.39
N ASN A 96 -2.04 -8.32 9.86
CA ASN A 96 -1.47 -8.75 11.13
C ASN A 96 -0.02 -9.28 11.01
N GLU A 97 0.59 -9.23 9.82
CA GLU A 97 1.90 -9.81 9.55
C GLU A 97 2.92 -8.74 9.18
N LEU A 98 4.11 -8.84 9.79
CA LEU A 98 5.28 -8.04 9.45
C LEU A 98 6.42 -8.97 9.03
N SER A 99 7.00 -8.74 7.86
CA SER A 99 8.23 -9.40 7.44
C SER A 99 9.42 -8.58 7.92
N PHE A 100 10.32 -9.19 8.68
CA PHE A 100 11.53 -8.55 9.19
C PHE A 100 12.77 -9.37 8.86
N HIS A 101 13.83 -8.71 8.43
CA HIS A 101 15.16 -9.28 8.24
C HIS A 101 16.16 -8.43 9.01
N ASP A 102 17.01 -9.09 9.81
CA ASP A 102 18.11 -8.46 10.55
C ASP A 102 19.43 -8.77 9.81
N HIS A 103 20.07 -7.73 9.26
CA HIS A 103 21.31 -7.89 8.50
C HIS A 103 22.53 -8.17 9.40
N THR A 104 22.38 -8.09 10.72
CA THR A 104 23.46 -8.37 11.67
C THR A 104 23.55 -9.86 12.03
N GLU A 105 22.55 -10.66 11.67
CA GLU A 105 22.55 -12.10 11.86
C GLU A 105 23.50 -12.82 10.87
N PRO A 106 24.04 -14.00 11.23
CA PRO A 106 24.86 -14.79 10.32
C PRO A 106 24.09 -15.19 9.06
N ALA A 107 24.69 -15.03 7.88
CA ALA A 107 24.04 -15.31 6.58
C ALA A 107 23.44 -16.72 6.44
N ALA A 108 23.94 -17.71 7.19
CA ALA A 108 23.40 -19.07 7.20
C ALA A 108 21.98 -19.16 7.79
N THR A 109 21.59 -18.19 8.64
CA THR A 109 20.30 -18.14 9.34
C THR A 109 19.54 -16.84 9.09
N ALA A 110 20.22 -15.81 8.57
CA ALA A 110 19.64 -14.50 8.31
C ALA A 110 18.68 -14.58 7.12
N GLY A 111 17.39 -14.71 7.42
CA GLY A 111 16.30 -14.70 6.45
C GLY A 111 15.16 -13.81 6.93
N PHE A 112 14.22 -13.48 6.03
CA PHE A 112 12.99 -12.83 6.46
C PHE A 112 12.20 -13.75 7.38
N ARG A 113 11.92 -13.28 8.59
CA ARG A 113 10.96 -13.90 9.49
C ARG A 113 9.64 -13.16 9.42
N ARG A 114 8.55 -13.93 9.52
CA ARG A 114 7.19 -13.41 9.63
C ARG A 114 6.83 -13.28 11.10
N ILE A 115 6.50 -12.06 11.51
CA ILE A 115 6.08 -11.73 12.87
C ILE A 115 4.57 -11.51 12.83
N LEU A 116 3.83 -12.24 13.67
CA LEU A 116 2.41 -11.99 13.88
C LEU A 116 2.26 -10.86 14.90
N VAL A 117 1.80 -9.70 14.45
CA VAL A 117 1.74 -8.46 15.24
C VAL A 117 0.43 -8.40 16.02
N THR A 118 0.21 -9.39 16.89
CA THR A 118 -1.03 -9.52 17.70
C THR A 118 -0.79 -9.62 19.22
N GLU A 119 0.46 -9.54 19.67
CA GLU A 119 0.80 -9.53 21.11
C GLU A 119 0.40 -8.20 21.81
N PRO A 120 0.13 -8.22 23.14
CA PRO A 120 -0.29 -7.04 23.89
C PRO A 120 0.75 -5.91 23.92
N GLU A 121 2.03 -6.25 23.80
CA GLU A 121 3.14 -5.29 23.77
C GLU A 121 3.27 -4.57 22.41
N HIS A 122 2.60 -5.07 21.36
CA HIS A 122 2.64 -4.40 20.07
C HIS A 122 1.82 -3.09 20.11
N PRO A 123 2.31 -2.01 19.46
CA PRO A 123 1.64 -0.73 19.48
C PRO A 123 0.19 -0.81 18.97
N TYR A 124 -0.70 -0.02 19.59
CA TYR A 124 -2.11 0.13 19.21
C TYR A 124 -3.00 -1.10 19.45
N LEU A 125 -2.51 -2.12 20.16
CA LEU A 125 -3.27 -3.35 20.43
C LEU A 125 -4.12 -3.31 21.70
N GLU A 126 -3.95 -2.29 22.54
CA GLU A 126 -4.71 -2.09 23.78
C GLU A 126 -6.24 -2.06 23.62
N ALA A 127 -6.74 -1.76 22.42
CA ALA A 127 -8.18 -1.68 22.12
C ALA A 127 -8.79 -2.98 21.54
N TRP A 128 -8.00 -4.05 21.37
CA TRP A 128 -8.40 -5.22 20.59
C TRP A 128 -8.49 -6.51 21.40
N TRP A 129 -8.97 -7.59 20.75
CA TRP A 129 -9.17 -8.91 21.37
C TRP A 129 -7.87 -9.55 21.87
N PRO A 130 -7.96 -10.61 22.71
CA PRO A 130 -6.80 -11.34 23.21
C PRO A 130 -5.82 -11.78 22.10
N PRO A 131 -4.53 -12.01 22.43
CA PRO A 131 -3.52 -12.42 21.46
C PRO A 131 -3.96 -13.58 20.57
N GLY A 132 -3.59 -13.51 19.29
CA GLY A 132 -3.97 -14.49 18.26
C GLY A 132 -5.28 -14.19 17.53
N HIS A 133 -6.04 -13.17 17.94
CA HIS A 133 -7.18 -12.66 17.15
C HIS A 133 -6.66 -11.62 16.17
N GLY A 134 -6.90 -11.84 14.87
CA GLY A 134 -6.50 -10.90 13.83
C GLY A 134 -7.33 -9.60 13.89
N LEU A 135 -6.68 -8.50 13.58
CA LEU A 135 -7.31 -7.23 13.23
C LEU A 135 -7.86 -7.32 11.80
N GLY A 136 -9.05 -6.77 11.56
CA GLY A 136 -9.68 -6.69 10.23
C GLY A 136 -11.05 -7.34 10.12
#